data_AF-A0A6L7SSY9-F1
#
_entry.id   AF-A0A6L7SSY9-F1
#
_cell.length_a   1.000
_cell.length_b   1.000
_cell.length_c   1.000
_cell.angle_alpha   90.00
_cell.angle_beta   90.00
_cell.angle_gamma   90.00
#
_symmetry.space_group_name_H-M   'P 1'
#
loop_
_entity.id
_entity.type
_entity.pdbx_description
1 polymer ?
#
loop_
_entity_poly.entity_id
_entity_poly.type
_entity_poly.pdbx_seq_one_letter_code
_entity_poly.pdbx_strand_id
1 'polypeptide(L)'
;MNLASGIAAFESRNFSQAMRLLGPLAESDVAEAQYRLAIMHQRGLGVVRNELMAYRWMTAAAEQGMSWAEHGLGCMYLDGDCVKQNIKTAKTWLVKAADQGLEGSRGLLDMIADDKT
;
A
#
# COMPACT_ATOMS: atom_id res chain seq x y z
N MET A 1 -10.58 20.67 -4.09
CA MET A 1 -9.44 19.76 -4.34
C MET A 1 -10.03 18.44 -4.82
N ASN A 2 -9.51 17.85 -5.90
CA ASN A 2 -10.10 16.64 -6.51
C ASN A 2 -9.08 15.50 -6.53
N LEU A 3 -9.51 14.31 -6.08
CA LEU A 3 -8.74 13.07 -6.09
C LEU A 3 -8.18 12.76 -7.49
N ALA A 4 -9.00 12.92 -8.54
CA ALA A 4 -8.58 12.64 -9.92
C ALA A 4 -7.35 13.47 -10.34
N SER A 5 -7.27 14.74 -9.93
CA SER A 5 -6.12 15.59 -10.22
C SER A 5 -4.87 15.17 -9.45
N GLY A 6 -5.02 14.68 -8.21
CA GLY A 6 -3.93 14.14 -7.42
C GLY A 6 -3.37 12.83 -8.01
N ILE A 7 -4.27 11.95 -8.45
CA ILE A 7 -3.95 10.71 -9.16
C ILE A 7 -3.20 11.00 -10.45
N ALA A 8 -3.73 11.89 -11.30
CA ALA A 8 -3.11 12.26 -12.56
C ALA A 8 -1.71 12.88 -12.35
N ALA A 9 -1.53 13.69 -11.30
CA ALA A 9 -0.22 14.23 -10.95
C ALA A 9 0.77 13.14 -10.53
N PHE A 10 0.32 12.15 -9.74
CA PHE A 10 1.14 10.99 -9.36
C PHE A 10 1.58 10.18 -10.58
N GLU A 11 0.64 9.87 -11.49
CA GLU A 11 0.88 9.09 -12.70
C GLU A 11 1.80 9.83 -13.68
N SER A 12 1.68 11.16 -13.75
CA SER A 12 2.58 12.03 -14.53
C SER A 12 3.95 12.23 -13.87
N ARG A 13 4.24 11.52 -12.75
CA ARG A 13 5.46 11.67 -11.93
C ARG A 13 5.69 13.08 -11.40
N ASN A 14 4.65 13.92 -11.38
CA ASN A 14 4.67 15.22 -10.73
C ASN A 14 4.38 15.06 -9.23
N PHE A 15 5.35 14.50 -8.52
CA PHE A 15 5.20 14.13 -7.11
C PHE A 15 5.01 15.32 -6.18
N SER A 16 5.55 16.49 -6.52
CA SER A 16 5.31 17.71 -5.75
C SER A 16 3.83 18.12 -5.77
N GLN A 17 3.21 18.08 -6.95
CA GLN A 17 1.79 18.36 -7.11
C GLN A 17 0.92 17.24 -6.55
N ALA A 18 1.33 15.98 -6.73
CA ALA A 18 0.64 14.83 -6.16
C ALA A 18 0.58 14.93 -4.64
N MET A 19 1.70 15.22 -3.97
CA MET A 19 1.76 15.39 -2.51
C MET A 19 0.80 16.48 -2.03
N ARG A 20 0.80 17.64 -2.69
CA ARG A 20 -0.08 18.77 -2.34
C ARG A 20 -1.57 18.43 -2.49
N LEU A 21 -1.92 17.60 -3.47
CA LEU A 21 -3.32 17.26 -3.75
C LEU A 21 -3.80 16.04 -2.96
N LEU A 22 -2.93 15.05 -2.74
CA LEU A 22 -3.26 13.79 -2.06
C LEU A 22 -3.10 13.89 -0.54
N GLY A 23 -2.20 14.74 -0.02
CA GLY A 23 -1.98 14.94 1.42
C GLY A 23 -3.27 15.18 2.20
N PRO A 24 -4.01 16.26 1.90
CA PRO A 24 -5.28 16.56 2.59
C PRO A 24 -6.35 15.49 2.39
N LEU A 25 -6.36 14.79 1.25
CA LEU A 25 -7.31 13.72 0.98
C LEU A 25 -7.01 12.47 1.81
N ALA A 26 -5.74 12.12 1.97
CA ALA A 26 -5.33 11.01 2.83
C ALA A 26 -5.63 11.29 4.30
N GLU A 27 -5.45 12.54 4.74
CA GLU A 27 -5.88 13.02 6.07
C GLU A 27 -7.42 13.00 6.23
N SER A 28 -8.15 13.15 5.14
CA SER A 28 -9.62 13.04 5.09
C SER A 28 -10.10 11.61 4.82
N ASP A 29 -9.27 10.63 5.16
CA ASP A 29 -9.55 9.19 5.09
C ASP A 29 -9.86 8.62 3.70
N VAL A 30 -9.34 9.23 2.62
CA VAL A 30 -9.53 8.69 1.26
C VAL A 30 -8.51 7.59 0.98
N ALA A 31 -8.95 6.32 0.95
CA ALA A 31 -8.07 5.14 0.77
C ALA A 31 -7.11 5.25 -0.42
N GLU A 32 -7.60 5.67 -1.60
CA GLU A 32 -6.77 5.82 -2.81
C GLU A 32 -5.65 6.85 -2.62
N ALA A 33 -5.92 7.93 -1.88
CA ALA A 33 -4.91 8.93 -1.56
C ALA A 33 -3.90 8.41 -0.53
N GLN A 34 -4.36 7.70 0.50
CA GLN A 34 -3.51 7.04 1.49
C GLN A 34 -2.57 6.03 0.83
N TYR A 35 -3.09 5.15 -0.04
CA TYR A 35 -2.30 4.19 -0.79
C TYR A 35 -1.19 4.86 -1.60
N ARG A 36 -1.52 5.93 -2.35
CA ARG A 36 -0.52 6.64 -3.16
C ARG A 36 0.51 7.36 -2.30
N LEU A 37 0.13 7.98 -1.19
CA LEU A 37 1.10 8.54 -0.25
C LEU A 37 1.99 7.47 0.37
N ALA A 38 1.46 6.28 0.66
CA ALA A 38 2.24 5.16 1.13
C ALA A 38 3.34 4.80 0.14
N ILE A 39 3.01 4.67 -1.15
CA ILE A 39 3.97 4.41 -2.23
C ILE A 39 5.00 5.54 -2.36
N MET A 40 4.56 6.80 -2.24
CA MET A 40 5.49 7.94 -2.29
C MET A 40 6.51 7.89 -1.15
N HIS A 41 6.07 7.59 0.07
CA HIS A 41 6.96 7.46 1.21
C HIS A 41 7.86 6.22 1.15
N GLN A 42 7.35 5.07 0.68
CA GLN A 42 8.12 3.83 0.54
C GLN A 42 9.26 4.00 -0.47
N ARG A 43 8.99 4.70 -1.57
CA ARG A 43 9.94 4.86 -2.68
C ARG A 43 10.71 6.18 -2.68
N GLY A 44 10.41 7.10 -1.75
CA GLY A 44 11.00 8.44 -1.71
C GLY A 44 10.64 9.31 -2.92
N LEU A 45 9.39 9.21 -3.41
CA LEU A 45 8.94 9.93 -4.61
C LEU A 45 8.45 11.33 -4.24
N GLY A 46 9.29 12.34 -4.50
CA GLY A 46 8.99 13.73 -4.18
C GLY A 46 8.95 14.05 -2.68
N VAL A 47 9.29 13.07 -1.84
CA VAL A 47 9.46 13.18 -0.38
C VAL A 47 10.65 12.33 0.04
N VAL A 48 11.19 12.60 1.22
CA VAL A 48 12.19 11.73 1.84
C VAL A 48 11.55 10.36 2.09
N ARG A 49 12.25 9.29 1.69
CA ARG A 49 11.85 7.91 1.94
C ARG A 49 11.61 7.73 3.45
N ASN A 50 10.40 7.28 3.80
CA ASN A 50 10.00 7.10 5.19
C ASN A 50 9.11 5.87 5.31
N GLU A 51 9.76 4.82 5.73
CA GLU A 51 9.18 3.49 5.91
C GLU A 51 8.04 3.42 6.93
N LEU A 52 8.13 4.18 8.02
CA LEU A 52 7.08 4.24 9.03
C LEU A 52 5.83 4.96 8.51
N MET A 53 6.03 6.05 7.76
CA MET A 53 4.93 6.78 7.10
C MET A 53 4.28 5.93 6.00
N ALA A 54 5.09 5.20 5.23
CA ALA A 54 4.60 4.27 4.23
C ALA A 54 3.71 3.21 4.87
N TYR A 55 4.21 2.55 5.94
CA TYR A 55 3.45 1.55 6.68
C TYR A 55 2.12 2.13 7.19
N ARG A 56 2.16 3.30 7.85
CA ARG A 56 0.95 3.94 8.42
C ARG A 56 -0.12 4.18 7.37
N TRP A 57 0.23 4.78 6.23
CA TRP A 57 -0.73 5.08 5.18
C TRP A 57 -1.18 3.83 4.43
N MET A 58 -0.30 2.84 4.25
CA MET A 58 -0.66 1.55 3.66
C MET A 58 -1.68 0.82 4.53
N THR A 59 -1.47 0.80 5.85
CA THR A 59 -2.39 0.22 6.81
C THR A 59 -3.75 0.90 6.78
N ALA A 60 -3.79 2.24 6.77
CA ALA A 60 -5.06 2.98 6.71
C ALA A 60 -5.86 2.63 5.44
N ALA A 61 -5.21 2.55 4.27
CA ALA A 61 -5.87 2.17 3.04
C ALA A 61 -6.33 0.69 3.04
N ALA A 62 -5.52 -0.21 3.60
CA ALA A 62 -5.84 -1.63 3.71
C ALA A 62 -7.01 -1.89 4.66
N GLU A 63 -7.11 -1.14 5.77
CA GLU A 63 -8.22 -1.23 6.72
C GLU A 63 -9.55 -0.80 6.11
N GLN A 64 -9.53 0.05 5.08
CA GLN A 64 -10.69 0.40 4.28
C GLN A 64 -11.04 -0.64 3.19
N GLY A 65 -10.31 -1.77 3.13
CA GLY A 65 -10.58 -2.85 2.19
C GLY A 65 -10.01 -2.62 0.79
N MET A 66 -9.10 -1.66 0.59
CA MET A 66 -8.47 -1.47 -0.71
C MET A 66 -7.53 -2.64 -1.02
N SER A 67 -7.92 -3.52 -1.95
CA SER A 67 -7.20 -4.77 -2.26
C SER A 67 -5.71 -4.58 -2.57
N TRP A 68 -5.34 -3.50 -3.26
CA TRP A 68 -3.93 -3.18 -3.55
C TRP A 68 -3.14 -2.79 -2.31
N ALA A 69 -3.78 -2.10 -1.36
CA ALA A 69 -3.16 -1.75 -0.08
C ALA A 69 -3.06 -2.96 0.85
N GLU A 70 -4.09 -3.81 0.88
CA GLU A 70 -4.05 -5.09 1.59
C GLU A 70 -2.91 -5.98 1.07
N HIS A 71 -2.74 -6.07 -0.25
CA HIS A 71 -1.60 -6.76 -0.85
C HIS A 71 -0.26 -6.15 -0.43
N GLY A 72 -0.12 -4.83 -0.56
CA GLY A 72 1.08 -4.11 -0.18
C GLY A 72 1.45 -4.34 1.29
N LEU A 73 0.47 -4.26 2.19
CA LEU A 73 0.65 -4.52 3.62
C LEU A 73 1.04 -5.99 3.88
N GLY A 74 0.45 -6.92 3.14
CA GLY A 74 0.84 -8.33 3.14
C GLY A 74 2.32 -8.51 2.82
N CYS A 75 2.80 -7.88 1.74
CA CYS A 75 4.21 -7.90 1.35
C CYS A 75 5.12 -7.28 2.41
N MET A 76 4.75 -6.14 3.00
CA MET A 76 5.55 -5.51 4.08
C MET A 76 5.76 -6.47 5.26
N TYR A 77 4.73 -7.26 5.63
CA TYR A 77 4.86 -8.29 6.66
C TYR A 77 5.66 -9.53 6.22
N LEU A 78 5.76 -9.83 4.93
CA LEU A 78 6.61 -10.91 4.42
C LEU A 78 8.06 -10.52 4.36
N ASP A 79 8.36 -9.32 3.89
CA ASP A 79 9.73 -8.85 3.72
C ASP A 79 10.36 -8.50 5.07
N GLY A 80 9.52 -8.16 6.07
CA GLY A 80 10.00 -7.62 7.34
C GLY A 80 10.52 -6.18 7.20
N ASP A 81 10.14 -5.51 6.11
CA ASP A 81 10.42 -4.11 5.86
C ASP A 81 9.52 -3.27 6.79
N CYS A 82 10.14 -2.44 7.63
CA CYS A 82 9.50 -1.52 8.59
C CYS A 82 8.82 -2.17 9.79
N VAL A 83 8.30 -3.39 9.63
CA VAL A 83 7.66 -4.19 10.67
C VAL A 83 8.34 -5.54 10.80
N LYS A 84 8.30 -6.13 12.00
CA LYS A 84 8.83 -7.47 12.19
C LYS A 84 8.11 -8.44 11.26
N GLN A 85 8.89 -9.20 10.49
CA GLN A 85 8.38 -10.23 9.60
C GLN A 85 7.36 -11.12 10.33
N ASN A 86 6.19 -11.30 9.72
CA ASN A 86 5.13 -12.13 10.26
C ASN A 86 4.32 -12.74 9.12
N ILE A 87 4.71 -13.96 8.74
CA ILE A 87 4.08 -14.72 7.66
C ILE A 87 2.58 -14.95 7.93
N LYS A 88 2.16 -15.13 9.20
CA LYS A 88 0.74 -15.32 9.51
C LYS A 88 -0.05 -14.06 9.19
N THR A 89 0.42 -12.90 9.66
CA THR A 89 -0.22 -11.61 9.38
C THR A 89 -0.18 -11.27 7.89
N ALA A 90 0.93 -11.54 7.22
CA ALA A 90 1.02 -11.40 5.77
C ALA A 90 -0.06 -12.21 5.04
N LYS A 91 -0.19 -13.51 5.36
CA LYS A 91 -1.22 -14.38 4.77
C LYS A 91 -2.62 -13.82 5.01
N THR A 92 -2.92 -13.31 6.20
CA THR A 92 -4.25 -12.74 6.47
C THR A 92 -4.59 -11.55 5.57
N TRP A 93 -3.63 -10.67 5.28
CA TRP A 93 -3.86 -9.54 4.39
C TRP A 93 -3.91 -9.96 2.92
N LEU A 94 -3.04 -10.89 2.51
CA LEU A 94 -3.03 -11.40 1.14
C LEU A 94 -4.30 -12.18 0.80
N VAL A 95 -4.87 -12.94 1.75
CA VAL A 95 -6.15 -13.64 1.56
C VAL A 95 -7.27 -12.63 1.28
N LYS A 96 -7.38 -11.55 2.07
CA LYS A 96 -8.38 -10.50 1.82
C LYS A 96 -8.24 -9.90 0.42
N ALA A 97 -7.01 -9.57 0.02
CA ALA A 97 -6.76 -9.03 -1.32
C ALA A 97 -7.11 -10.05 -2.43
N ALA A 98 -6.79 -11.34 -2.22
CA ALA A 98 -7.08 -12.41 -3.17
C ALA A 98 -8.60 -12.70 -3.28
N ASP A 99 -9.33 -12.63 -2.17
CA ASP A 99 -10.81 -12.78 -2.14
C ASP A 99 -11.49 -11.66 -2.93
N GLN A 100 -10.85 -10.50 -3.05
CA GLN A 100 -11.27 -9.38 -3.91
C GLN A 100 -10.82 -9.53 -5.37
N GLY A 101 -10.26 -10.68 -5.75
CA GLY A 101 -9.85 -10.99 -7.12
C GLY A 101 -8.45 -10.53 -7.51
N LEU A 102 -7.62 -10.09 -6.55
CA LEU A 102 -6.24 -9.69 -6.86
C LEU A 102 -5.34 -10.94 -7.03
N GLU A 103 -5.17 -11.37 -8.28
CA GLU A 103 -4.42 -12.58 -8.64
C GLU A 103 -2.97 -12.56 -8.13
N GLY A 104 -2.34 -11.39 -8.06
CA GLY A 104 -0.99 -11.24 -7.50
C GLY A 104 -0.89 -11.69 -6.05
N SER A 105 -1.94 -11.45 -5.24
CA SER A 105 -1.98 -11.96 -3.86
C SER A 105 -2.18 -13.47 -3.81
N ARG A 106 -2.99 -14.03 -4.71
CA ARG A 106 -3.19 -15.47 -4.81
C ARG A 106 -1.90 -16.21 -5.17
N GLY A 107 -1.19 -15.73 -6.20
CA GLY A 107 0.10 -16.31 -6.57
C GLY A 107 1.14 -16.23 -5.45
N LEU A 108 1.16 -15.14 -4.68
CA LEU A 108 2.03 -15.01 -3.53
C LEU A 108 1.63 -15.96 -2.38
N LEU A 109 0.34 -16.17 -2.14
CA LEU A 109 -0.14 -17.16 -1.17
C LEU A 109 0.27 -18.59 -1.54
N ASP A 110 0.19 -18.94 -2.82
CA ASP A 110 0.61 -20.24 -3.34
C ASP A 110 2.13 -20.44 -3.11
N MET A 111 2.96 -19.43 -3.43
CA MET A 111 4.40 -19.48 -3.14
C MET A 111 4.72 -19.69 -1.65
N ILE A 112 4.01 -19.02 -0.74
CA ILE A 112 4.23 -19.20 0.71
C ILE A 112 3.69 -20.56 1.20
N ALA A 113 2.77 -21.19 0.47
CA ALA A 113 2.31 -22.55 0.79
C ALA A 113 3.36 -23.59 0.37
N ASP A 114 3.99 -23.39 -0.78
CA ASP A 114 4.98 -24.31 -1.36
C ASP A 114 6.34 -24.29 -0.64
N ASP A 115 6.75 -23.17 -0.03
CA ASP A 115 7.99 -23.06 0.76
C ASP A 115 8.02 -23.92 2.04
N LYS A 116 6.96 -24.71 2.31
CA LYS A 116 6.82 -25.60 3.47
C LYS A 116 6.70 -27.10 3.14
N THR A 117 6.98 -27.52 1.91
CA THR A 117 7.08 -28.93 1.52
C THR A 117 8.52 -29.34 1.23
#